data_AF-A0A4Q9MME0-F1
#
_entry.id   AF-A0A4Q9MME0-F1
#
_cell.length_a   1.000
_cell.length_b   1.000
_cell.length_c   1.000
_cell.angle_alpha   90.00
_cell.angle_beta   90.00
_cell.angle_gamma   90.00
#
_symmetry.space_group_name_H-M   'P 1'
#
loop_
_entity.id
_entity.type
_entity.pdbx_description
1 polymer ?
#
loop_
_entity_poly.entity_id
_entity_poly.type
_entity_poly.pdbx_seq_one_letter_code
_entity_poly.pdbx_strand_id
1 'polypeptide(L)'
;MWQQRVFIGNMQRFVLVEIGPGTSAGDVLNIVDGQSALDHSAASGGWMLWEVSQDFGMERPIRNFETLNDVCGAWNSDKTVNLLVIKKTLLAPLLSSKAMPSSSPTCSGYVQWEHKRGKWQKRWMELREHSLWLSKRDTGKDAQFLCSLNNFDAYYVTRVHKAPKPYVFSVKSTDSLTYFEDTSDYVHVFSCGESEGKNWLEKILLARSYVLYQERNVVSASNAAAAPSNSGAGALQRSGTRRRPAQPLVAVGAPKNDMMAPLSFEAPAGSLLSRR
;
A
#
# COMPACT_ATOMS: atom_id res chain seq x y z
N MET A 1 24.90 -4.16 -12.73
CA MET A 1 24.76 -2.71 -12.54
C MET A 1 24.44 -2.09 -13.89
N TRP A 2 23.63 -1.03 -13.91
CA TRP A 2 23.23 -0.33 -15.12
C TRP A 2 23.07 1.17 -14.82
N GLN A 3 23.15 2.03 -15.84
CA GLN A 3 23.08 3.49 -15.65
C GLN A 3 21.67 4.02 -15.91
N GLN A 4 21.16 4.86 -15.00
CA GLN A 4 19.86 5.52 -15.11
C GLN A 4 20.02 7.04 -15.04
N ARG A 5 19.26 7.75 -15.87
CA ARG A 5 19.09 9.20 -15.73
C ARG A 5 18.12 9.50 -14.61
N VAL A 6 18.56 10.31 -13.66
CA VAL A 6 17.72 10.86 -12.59
C VAL A 6 17.61 12.36 -12.80
N PHE A 7 16.41 12.82 -13.13
CA PHE A 7 16.13 14.23 -13.37
C PHE A 7 15.96 14.98 -12.04
N ILE A 8 16.22 16.29 -12.05
CA ILE A 8 16.11 17.14 -10.85
C ILE A 8 15.11 18.26 -11.11
N GLY A 9 14.15 18.43 -10.20
CA GLY A 9 13.16 19.51 -10.22
C GLY A 9 12.31 19.50 -11.50
N ASN A 10 12.50 20.52 -12.33
CA ASN A 10 11.75 20.73 -13.59
C ASN A 10 12.26 19.90 -14.77
N MET A 11 13.11 18.91 -14.53
CA MET A 11 13.66 17.98 -15.53
C MET A 11 14.60 18.62 -16.58
N GLN A 12 15.05 19.85 -16.35
CA GLN A 12 16.08 20.48 -17.20
C GLN A 12 17.51 20.02 -16.85
N ARG A 13 17.69 19.48 -15.65
CA ARG A 13 18.96 18.93 -15.16
C ARG A 13 18.78 17.45 -14.84
N PHE A 14 19.82 16.67 -15.04
CA PHE A 14 19.86 15.27 -14.64
C PHE A 14 21.27 14.88 -14.20
N VAL A 15 21.35 13.79 -13.44
CA VAL A 15 22.59 13.08 -13.13
C VAL A 15 22.47 11.64 -13.63
N LEU A 16 23.61 11.03 -13.98
CA LEU A 16 23.69 9.60 -14.26
C LEU A 16 24.05 8.87 -12.97
N VAL A 17 23.22 7.90 -12.60
CA VAL A 17 23.43 7.10 -11.40
C VAL A 17 23.58 5.65 -11.80
N GLU A 18 24.57 4.97 -11.22
CA GLU A 18 24.71 3.52 -11.35
C GLU A 18 23.77 2.82 -10.38
N ILE A 19 22.84 2.02 -10.94
CA ILE A 19 21.88 1.23 -10.19
C ILE A 19 22.35 -0.22 -10.16
N GLY A 20 22.57 -0.71 -8.94
CA GLY A 20 22.80 -2.11 -8.63
C GLY A 20 21.58 -2.74 -7.94
N PRO A 21 21.63 -4.06 -7.67
CA PRO A 21 20.51 -4.80 -7.06
C PRO A 21 20.05 -4.24 -5.71
N GLY A 22 20.96 -3.62 -4.95
CA GLY A 22 20.66 -3.05 -3.63
C GLY A 22 20.51 -1.53 -3.60
N THR A 23 20.66 -0.83 -4.74
CA THR A 23 20.60 0.64 -4.77
C THR A 23 19.19 1.11 -4.42
N SER A 24 19.07 1.80 -3.30
CA SER A 24 17.80 2.37 -2.84
C SER A 24 17.58 3.80 -3.34
N ALA A 25 16.35 4.27 -3.29
CA ALA A 25 16.05 5.68 -3.55
C ALA A 25 16.79 6.63 -2.58
N GLY A 26 17.02 6.20 -1.34
CA GLY A 26 17.81 6.94 -0.36
C GLY A 26 19.29 7.08 -0.77
N ASP A 27 19.88 6.01 -1.29
CA ASP A 27 21.27 6.05 -1.80
C ASP A 27 21.40 7.03 -2.96
N VAL A 28 20.42 7.01 -3.88
CA VAL A 28 20.39 7.98 -4.99
C VAL A 28 20.30 9.41 -4.48
N LEU A 29 19.41 9.70 -3.53
CA LEU A 29 19.31 11.03 -2.94
C LEU A 29 20.64 11.47 -2.31
N ASN A 30 21.32 10.59 -1.54
CA ASN A 30 22.62 10.89 -0.93
C ASN A 30 23.71 11.14 -1.98
N ILE A 31 23.73 10.38 -3.08
CA ILE A 31 24.68 10.57 -4.18
C ILE A 31 24.47 11.95 -4.83
N VAL A 32 23.22 12.31 -5.14
CA VAL A 32 22.91 13.59 -5.78
C VAL A 32 23.16 14.76 -4.83
N ASP A 33 22.89 14.59 -3.53
CA ASP A 33 23.15 15.58 -2.49
C ASP A 33 24.65 15.85 -2.32
N GLY A 34 25.47 14.79 -2.30
CA GLY A 34 26.93 14.90 -2.25
C GLY A 34 27.55 15.63 -3.45
N GLN A 35 26.83 15.74 -4.56
CA GLN A 35 27.21 16.53 -5.74
C GLN A 35 26.76 18.00 -5.64
N SER A 36 26.19 18.43 -4.50
CA SER A 36 25.63 19.77 -4.28
C SER A 36 24.56 20.16 -5.31
N ALA A 37 23.86 19.16 -5.86
CA ALA A 37 22.83 19.38 -6.88
C ALA A 37 21.43 19.64 -6.27
N LEU A 38 21.27 19.39 -4.97
CA LEU A 38 20.04 19.65 -4.21
C LEU A 38 20.21 20.91 -3.35
N ASP A 39 19.17 21.72 -3.27
CA ASP A 39 19.18 22.90 -2.41
C ASP A 39 18.64 22.58 -1.01
N HIS A 40 19.26 23.18 0.00
CA HIS A 40 18.84 23.08 1.41
C HIS A 40 18.20 24.38 1.93
N SER A 41 17.62 25.19 1.02
CA SER A 41 16.88 26.37 1.45
C SER A 41 15.76 25.95 2.41
N ALA A 42 15.48 26.79 3.41
CA ALA A 42 14.55 26.54 4.51
C ALA A 42 13.06 26.37 4.12
N ALA A 43 12.78 26.09 2.85
CA ALA A 43 11.45 25.70 2.38
C ALA A 43 10.99 24.43 3.11
N SER A 44 9.71 24.40 3.46
CA SER A 44 9.09 23.26 4.14
C SER A 44 9.10 22.00 3.26
N GLY A 45 9.34 20.85 3.89
CA GLY A 45 9.35 19.52 3.23
C GLY A 45 10.74 18.91 3.13
N GLY A 46 10.89 17.96 2.21
CA GLY A 46 12.16 17.30 1.93
C GLY A 46 12.22 16.77 0.50
N TRP A 47 13.42 16.36 0.07
CA TRP A 47 13.63 15.76 -1.24
C TRP A 47 13.20 14.30 -1.24
N MET A 48 12.46 13.90 -2.26
CA MET A 48 12.16 12.50 -2.56
C MET A 48 12.46 12.22 -4.02
N LEU A 49 12.78 10.96 -4.31
CA LEU A 49 12.76 10.44 -5.66
C LEU A 49 11.31 10.11 -6.04
N TRP A 50 10.95 10.31 -7.29
CA TRP A 50 9.61 10.06 -7.83
C TRP A 50 9.71 9.18 -9.07
N GLU A 51 8.78 8.24 -9.17
CA GLU A 51 8.48 7.53 -10.41
C GLU A 51 7.48 8.37 -11.20
N VAL A 52 7.82 8.73 -12.44
CA VAL A 52 6.90 9.33 -13.40
C VAL A 52 6.50 8.24 -14.41
N SER A 53 5.29 7.74 -14.25
CA SER A 53 4.66 6.73 -15.12
C SER A 53 4.02 7.44 -16.32
N GLN A 54 4.81 7.66 -17.37
CA GLN A 54 4.38 8.43 -18.56
C GLN A 54 3.32 7.70 -19.38
N ASP A 55 3.34 6.38 -19.36
CA ASP A 55 2.34 5.49 -19.93
C ASP A 55 0.93 5.74 -19.38
N PHE A 56 0.81 6.05 -18.10
CA PHE A 56 -0.48 6.32 -17.44
C PHE A 56 -0.71 7.79 -17.09
N GLY A 57 0.28 8.67 -17.32
CA GLY A 57 0.15 10.10 -17.04
C GLY A 57 0.01 10.39 -15.55
N MET A 58 0.82 9.74 -14.73
CA MET A 58 0.74 9.80 -13.29
C MET A 58 2.11 9.63 -12.64
N GLU A 59 2.24 9.96 -11.36
CA GLU A 59 3.50 9.86 -10.63
C GLU A 59 3.29 9.52 -9.16
N ARG A 60 4.32 8.93 -8.54
CA ARG A 60 4.30 8.65 -7.10
C ARG A 60 5.66 8.92 -6.46
N PRO A 61 5.70 9.26 -5.16
CA PRO A 61 6.96 9.29 -4.43
C PRO A 61 7.48 7.85 -4.25
N ILE A 62 8.79 7.69 -4.39
CA ILE A 62 9.53 6.47 -4.07
C ILE A 62 10.16 6.68 -2.70
N ARG A 63 9.82 5.83 -1.73
CA ARG A 63 10.32 5.90 -0.35
C ARG A 63 11.82 5.59 -0.33
N ASN A 64 12.54 6.20 0.60
CA ASN A 64 14.00 6.09 0.68
C ASN A 64 14.52 4.65 0.83
N PHE A 65 13.70 3.72 1.31
CA PHE A 65 14.04 2.31 1.49
C PHE A 65 13.57 1.38 0.35
N GLU A 66 12.89 1.90 -0.68
CA GLU A 66 12.56 1.13 -1.88
C GLU A 66 13.81 0.94 -2.75
N THR A 67 13.96 -0.24 -3.36
CA THR A 67 15.06 -0.51 -4.30
C THR A 67 14.68 -0.04 -5.70
N LEU A 68 15.62 0.58 -6.42
CA LEU A 68 15.35 1.01 -7.79
C LEU A 68 15.34 -0.14 -8.79
N ASN A 69 15.94 -1.27 -8.42
CA ASN A 69 15.85 -2.48 -9.23
C ASN A 69 14.40 -2.96 -9.33
N ASP A 70 13.66 -2.99 -8.22
CA ASP A 70 12.25 -3.39 -8.22
C ASP A 70 11.38 -2.35 -8.95
N VAL A 71 11.60 -1.06 -8.66
CA VAL A 71 10.82 0.03 -9.29
C VAL A 71 11.01 0.06 -10.80
N CYS A 72 12.25 0.07 -11.28
CA CYS A 72 12.52 0.16 -12.72
C CYS A 72 12.28 -1.18 -13.44
N GLY A 73 12.47 -2.31 -12.75
CA GLY A 73 12.22 -3.63 -13.29
C GLY A 73 10.75 -3.91 -13.62
N ALA A 74 9.83 -3.20 -12.98
CA ALA A 74 8.39 -3.26 -13.27
C ALA A 74 7.99 -2.49 -14.54
N TRP A 75 8.88 -1.65 -15.09
CA TRP A 75 8.55 -0.82 -16.24
C TRP A 75 8.52 -1.62 -17.54
N ASN A 76 7.54 -1.30 -18.40
CA ASN A 76 7.51 -1.81 -19.76
C ASN A 76 8.48 -1.01 -20.65
N SER A 77 9.76 -1.36 -20.56
CA SER A 77 10.86 -0.61 -21.19
C SER A 77 10.80 -0.62 -22.73
N ASP A 78 10.14 -1.61 -23.33
CA ASP A 78 10.00 -1.72 -24.79
C ASP A 78 9.01 -0.69 -25.37
N LYS A 79 8.08 -0.19 -24.53
CA LYS A 79 6.95 0.63 -24.98
C LYS A 79 6.89 2.00 -24.33
N THR A 80 7.59 2.22 -23.23
CA THR A 80 7.35 3.37 -22.35
C THR A 80 8.65 4.04 -21.93
N VAL A 81 8.58 5.35 -21.71
CA VAL A 81 9.71 6.15 -21.23
C VAL A 81 9.36 6.66 -19.84
N ASN A 82 9.24 5.73 -18.89
CA ASN A 82 9.10 6.10 -17.48
C ASN A 82 10.40 6.72 -16.98
N LEU A 83 10.30 7.64 -16.02
CA LEU A 83 11.42 8.49 -15.62
C LEU A 83 11.53 8.56 -14.10
N LEU A 84 12.75 8.74 -13.60
CA LEU A 84 13.02 9.08 -12.22
C LEU A 84 13.25 10.59 -12.09
N VAL A 85 12.57 11.23 -11.13
CA VAL A 85 12.70 12.67 -10.87
C VAL A 85 12.86 12.93 -9.37
N ILE A 86 13.85 13.73 -8.98
CA ILE A 86 14.00 14.23 -7.62
C ILE A 86 13.21 15.53 -7.47
N LYS A 87 12.28 15.57 -6.52
CA LYS A 87 11.40 16.73 -6.26
C LYS A 87 11.28 16.99 -4.76
N LYS A 88 11.14 18.27 -4.38
CA LYS A 88 10.74 18.65 -3.01
C LYS A 88 9.27 18.32 -2.80
N THR A 89 8.95 17.79 -1.63
CA THR A 89 7.59 17.45 -1.24
C THR A 89 7.40 17.50 0.27
N LEU A 90 6.18 17.81 0.70
CA LEU A 90 5.77 17.73 2.11
C LEU A 90 5.59 16.28 2.58
N LEU A 91 5.57 15.31 1.66
CA LEU A 91 5.44 13.88 1.97
C LEU A 91 6.73 13.27 2.54
N ALA A 92 7.89 13.90 2.31
CA ALA A 92 9.19 13.36 2.70
C ALA A 92 9.29 12.98 4.19
N PRO A 93 8.91 13.85 5.15
CA PRO A 93 8.90 13.47 6.56
C PRO A 93 7.86 12.40 6.87
N LEU A 94 6.70 12.39 6.19
CA LEU A 94 5.59 11.46 6.46
C LEU A 94 5.90 10.03 5.99
N LEU A 95 6.56 9.88 4.85
CA LEU A 95 6.85 8.58 4.22
C LEU A 95 8.24 8.04 4.59
N SER A 96 8.95 8.72 5.49
CA SER A 96 10.25 8.29 6.00
C SER A 96 10.10 7.04 6.87
N SER A 97 11.09 6.14 6.84
CA SER A 97 11.17 4.98 7.74
C SER A 97 11.05 5.35 9.22
N LYS A 98 11.45 6.57 9.60
CA LYS A 98 11.36 7.09 10.98
C LYS A 98 9.95 7.49 11.40
N ALA A 99 9.05 7.69 10.44
CA ALA A 99 7.66 8.12 10.66
C ALA A 99 6.66 6.97 10.45
N MET A 100 7.16 5.72 10.32
CA MET A 100 6.29 4.57 10.09
C MET A 100 5.32 4.36 11.24
N PRO A 101 4.01 4.22 10.96
CA PRO A 101 3.02 4.02 12.01
C PRO A 101 3.21 2.64 12.66
N SER A 102 2.75 2.50 13.89
CA SER A 102 2.79 1.20 14.61
C SER A 102 1.84 0.16 14.01
N SER A 103 0.81 0.60 13.29
CA SER A 103 -0.15 -0.23 12.58
C SER A 103 -0.48 0.38 11.22
N SER A 104 -0.92 -0.45 10.27
CA SER A 104 -1.34 0.07 8.96
C SER A 104 -2.55 0.98 9.10
N PRO A 105 -2.54 2.15 8.44
CA PRO A 105 -3.70 3.01 8.37
C PRO A 105 -4.94 2.29 7.83
N THR A 106 -6.09 2.71 8.32
CA THR A 106 -7.40 2.40 7.74
C THR A 106 -8.02 3.66 7.18
N CYS A 107 -8.89 3.51 6.18
CA CYS A 107 -9.64 4.62 5.57
C CYS A 107 -10.88 4.06 4.91
N SER A 108 -12.01 4.78 4.96
CA SER A 108 -13.22 4.38 4.27
C SER A 108 -14.01 5.59 3.81
N GLY A 109 -14.74 5.45 2.71
CA GLY A 109 -15.47 6.55 2.11
C GLY A 109 -16.02 6.25 0.73
N TYR A 110 -16.98 7.06 0.28
CA TYR A 110 -17.48 6.96 -1.08
C TYR A 110 -16.51 7.58 -2.09
N VAL A 111 -16.28 6.85 -3.18
CA VAL A 111 -15.50 7.29 -4.34
C VAL A 111 -16.27 7.03 -5.62
N GLN A 112 -15.93 7.73 -6.70
CA GLN A 112 -16.29 7.33 -8.05
C GLN A 112 -15.18 6.44 -8.60
N TRP A 113 -15.47 5.18 -8.88
CA TRP A 113 -14.51 4.23 -9.43
C TRP A 113 -14.76 4.04 -10.94
N GLU A 114 -13.70 4.15 -11.73
CA GLU A 114 -13.73 3.93 -13.17
C GLU A 114 -13.57 2.43 -13.50
N HIS A 115 -14.66 1.67 -13.37
CA HIS A 115 -14.65 0.23 -13.64
C HIS A 115 -14.41 -0.13 -15.13
N LYS A 116 -14.66 0.81 -16.04
CA LYS A 116 -14.34 0.75 -17.47
C LYS A 116 -14.01 2.17 -17.93
N ARG A 117 -13.14 2.31 -18.93
CA ARG A 117 -12.74 3.62 -19.47
C ARG A 117 -13.95 4.52 -19.76
N GLY A 118 -14.00 5.69 -19.11
CA GLY A 118 -15.06 6.69 -19.17
C GLY A 118 -16.35 6.35 -18.41
N LYS A 119 -16.46 5.15 -17.81
CA LYS A 119 -17.66 4.69 -17.11
C LYS A 119 -17.39 4.57 -15.62
N TRP A 120 -18.11 5.40 -14.86
CA TRP A 120 -17.90 5.58 -13.44
C TRP A 120 -19.03 4.95 -12.62
N GLN A 121 -18.69 4.42 -11.45
CA GLN A 121 -19.65 3.91 -10.47
C GLN A 121 -19.32 4.48 -9.10
N LYS A 122 -20.34 4.96 -8.38
CA LYS A 122 -20.20 5.30 -6.96
C LYS A 122 -20.05 3.99 -6.17
N ARG A 123 -18.94 3.87 -5.44
CA ARG A 123 -18.62 2.72 -4.58
C ARG A 123 -18.21 3.20 -3.20
N TRP A 124 -18.51 2.40 -2.19
CA TRP A 124 -17.87 2.53 -0.89
C TRP A 124 -16.53 1.82 -0.98
N MET A 125 -15.45 2.56 -0.69
CA MET A 125 -14.09 2.01 -0.70
C MET A 125 -13.59 1.91 0.74
N GLU A 126 -12.86 0.84 1.03
CA GLU A 126 -12.22 0.59 2.32
C GLU A 126 -10.75 0.22 2.10
N LEU A 127 -9.87 0.88 2.84
CA LEU A 127 -8.51 0.45 3.11
C LEU A 127 -8.49 -0.25 4.46
N ARG A 128 -8.26 -1.56 4.44
CA ARG A 128 -8.10 -2.41 5.62
C ARG A 128 -7.22 -3.60 5.27
N GLU A 129 -6.48 -4.12 6.25
CA GLU A 129 -5.65 -5.32 6.05
C GLU A 129 -4.69 -5.17 4.85
N HIS A 130 -4.06 -3.99 4.73
CA HIS A 130 -3.15 -3.65 3.63
C HIS A 130 -3.76 -3.82 2.23
N SER A 131 -5.08 -3.74 2.10
CA SER A 131 -5.78 -4.03 0.86
C SER A 131 -6.93 -3.04 0.64
N LEU A 132 -7.28 -2.85 -0.62
CA LEU A 132 -8.44 -2.05 -1.03
C LEU A 132 -9.62 -2.95 -1.36
N TRP A 133 -10.77 -2.55 -0.87
CA TRP A 133 -12.04 -3.25 -1.05
C TRP A 133 -13.09 -2.27 -1.56
N LEU A 134 -13.98 -2.74 -2.44
CA LEU A 134 -15.11 -1.97 -2.96
C LEU A 134 -16.42 -2.67 -2.63
N SER A 135 -17.40 -1.91 -2.17
CA SER A 135 -18.77 -2.39 -1.96
C SER A 135 -19.78 -1.40 -2.53
N LYS A 136 -21.03 -1.85 -2.67
CA LYS A 136 -22.11 -0.98 -3.18
C LYS A 136 -22.49 0.10 -2.16
N ARG A 137 -22.32 -0.16 -0.87
CA ARG A 137 -22.74 0.70 0.26
C ARG A 137 -21.79 0.53 1.45
N ASP A 138 -21.77 1.52 2.32
CA ASP A 138 -21.00 1.61 3.58
C ASP A 138 -21.21 0.49 4.60
N THR A 139 -22.22 -0.36 4.41
CA THR A 139 -22.44 -1.57 5.23
C THR A 139 -21.31 -2.61 5.12
N GLY A 140 -20.42 -2.51 4.12
CA GLY A 140 -19.37 -3.51 3.86
C GLY A 140 -19.88 -4.85 3.31
N LYS A 141 -21.20 -5.01 3.16
CA LYS A 141 -21.81 -6.20 2.56
C LYS A 141 -21.41 -6.32 1.09
N ASP A 142 -21.11 -7.55 0.66
CA ASP A 142 -20.66 -7.89 -0.70
C ASP A 142 -19.40 -7.09 -1.10
N ALA A 143 -18.50 -6.85 -0.15
CA ALA A 143 -17.21 -6.23 -0.43
C ALA A 143 -16.39 -7.11 -1.38
N GLN A 144 -16.07 -6.54 -2.53
CA GLN A 144 -15.19 -7.11 -3.52
C GLN A 144 -13.75 -6.68 -3.21
N PHE A 145 -12.85 -7.66 -3.11
CA PHE A 145 -11.42 -7.39 -3.07
C PHE A 145 -11.01 -6.71 -4.37
N LEU A 146 -10.31 -5.58 -4.28
CA LEU A 146 -9.81 -4.86 -5.43
C LEU A 146 -8.33 -5.17 -5.67
N CYS A 147 -7.47 -4.84 -4.71
CA CYS A 147 -6.03 -5.05 -4.83
C CYS A 147 -5.33 -5.06 -3.46
N SER A 148 -4.15 -5.67 -3.40
CA SER A 148 -3.29 -5.69 -2.21
C SER A 148 -2.18 -4.64 -2.34
N LEU A 149 -1.93 -3.90 -1.26
CA LEU A 149 -0.79 -2.99 -1.15
C LEU A 149 0.54 -3.73 -0.92
N ASN A 150 0.60 -5.05 -1.08
CA ASN A 150 1.87 -5.78 -1.22
C ASN A 150 2.53 -5.52 -2.57
N ASN A 151 1.73 -5.26 -3.61
CA ASN A 151 2.21 -5.01 -4.95
C ASN A 151 1.41 -3.92 -5.68
N PHE A 152 0.69 -3.07 -4.95
CA PHE A 152 0.05 -1.86 -5.47
C PHE A 152 0.47 -0.64 -4.66
N ASP A 153 0.52 0.51 -5.32
CA ASP A 153 0.79 1.80 -4.68
C ASP A 153 -0.10 2.89 -5.28
N ALA A 154 -0.22 4.01 -4.56
CA ALA A 154 -1.02 5.14 -5.01
C ALA A 154 -0.22 6.14 -5.84
N TYR A 155 -0.86 6.69 -6.85
CA TYR A 155 -0.28 7.63 -7.81
C TYR A 155 -1.14 8.89 -7.92
N TYR A 156 -0.46 10.02 -8.02
CA TYR A 156 -1.03 11.31 -8.41
C TYR A 156 -1.24 11.31 -9.91
N VAL A 157 -2.48 11.51 -10.36
CA VAL A 157 -2.77 11.63 -11.79
C VAL A 157 -2.41 13.05 -12.23
N THR A 158 -1.47 13.17 -13.18
CA THR A 158 -0.92 14.46 -13.64
C THR A 158 -1.54 14.91 -14.95
N ARG A 159 -2.00 13.97 -15.79
CA ARG A 159 -2.74 14.29 -17.02
C ARG A 159 -4.21 14.54 -16.71
N VAL A 160 -4.81 15.48 -17.41
CA VAL A 160 -6.24 15.77 -17.29
C VAL A 160 -7.05 14.51 -17.59
N HIS A 161 -7.86 14.09 -16.63
CA HIS A 161 -8.70 12.90 -16.73
C HIS A 161 -10.17 13.29 -16.64
N LYS A 162 -11.00 12.84 -17.58
CA LYS A 162 -12.41 13.23 -17.64
C LYS A 162 -13.21 12.45 -16.59
N ALA A 163 -13.34 13.01 -15.40
CA ALA A 163 -13.95 12.36 -14.23
C ALA A 163 -15.19 13.12 -13.70
N PRO A 164 -16.11 12.44 -12.97
CA PRO A 164 -17.28 13.08 -12.36
C PRO A 164 -16.96 14.00 -11.18
N LYS A 165 -15.76 13.91 -10.61
CA LYS A 165 -15.30 14.67 -9.45
C LYS A 165 -13.91 15.26 -9.71
N PRO A 166 -13.58 16.41 -9.10
CA PRO A 166 -12.44 17.22 -9.50
C PRO A 166 -11.09 16.60 -9.15
N TYR A 167 -11.01 15.82 -8.07
CA TYR A 167 -9.78 15.18 -7.67
C TYR A 167 -9.72 13.75 -8.22
N VAL A 168 -8.67 13.44 -8.97
CA VAL A 168 -8.44 12.12 -9.56
C VAL A 168 -7.13 11.56 -9.02
N PHE A 169 -7.18 10.33 -8.54
CA PHE A 169 -6.00 9.57 -8.16
C PHE A 169 -6.14 8.14 -8.67
N SER A 170 -5.03 7.42 -8.69
CA SER A 170 -5.01 6.03 -9.11
C SER A 170 -4.23 5.16 -8.15
N VAL A 171 -4.51 3.87 -8.23
CA VAL A 171 -3.73 2.83 -7.57
C VAL A 171 -3.30 1.87 -8.68
N LYS A 172 -1.98 1.70 -8.86
CA LYS A 172 -1.38 0.87 -9.91
C LYS A 172 -0.54 -0.22 -9.28
N SER A 173 -0.50 -1.38 -9.89
CA SER A 173 0.46 -2.40 -9.51
C SER A 173 1.90 -1.90 -9.70
N THR A 174 2.77 -2.27 -8.76
CA THR A 174 4.22 -2.08 -8.82
C THR A 174 4.93 -3.27 -9.46
N ASP A 175 4.18 -4.27 -9.96
CA ASP A 175 4.72 -5.36 -10.76
C ASP A 175 4.71 -5.00 -12.26
N SER A 176 5.32 -5.85 -13.09
CA SER A 176 5.25 -5.69 -14.54
C SER A 176 3.82 -5.88 -15.05
N LEU A 177 3.37 -4.96 -15.92
CA LEU A 177 2.09 -5.07 -16.63
C LEU A 177 1.96 -6.40 -17.40
N THR A 178 3.07 -7.04 -17.79
CA THR A 178 3.06 -8.34 -18.49
C THR A 178 2.47 -9.49 -17.66
N TYR A 179 2.32 -9.31 -16.35
CA TYR A 179 1.68 -10.30 -15.47
C TYR A 179 0.15 -10.21 -15.47
N PHE A 180 -0.42 -9.23 -16.17
CA PHE A 180 -1.85 -8.96 -16.18
C PHE A 180 -2.44 -9.22 -17.57
N GLU A 181 -3.55 -9.94 -17.62
CA GLU A 181 -4.29 -10.19 -18.86
C GLU A 181 -5.09 -8.96 -19.29
N ASP A 182 -5.71 -8.26 -18.33
CA ASP A 182 -6.44 -7.01 -18.54
C ASP A 182 -5.76 -5.86 -17.80
N THR A 183 -5.64 -4.72 -18.48
CA THR A 183 -5.13 -3.47 -17.88
C THR A 183 -6.06 -2.96 -16.78
N SER A 184 -7.35 -3.31 -16.78
CA SER A 184 -8.27 -2.94 -15.69
C SER A 184 -7.91 -3.56 -14.34
N ASP A 185 -7.15 -4.65 -14.35
CA ASP A 185 -6.66 -5.33 -13.14
C ASP A 185 -5.30 -4.76 -12.70
N TYR A 186 -4.61 -4.05 -13.60
CA TYR A 186 -3.31 -3.44 -13.35
C TYR A 186 -3.40 -2.04 -12.73
N VAL A 187 -4.43 -1.27 -13.10
CA VAL A 187 -4.62 0.11 -12.64
C VAL A 187 -6.09 0.40 -12.33
N HIS A 188 -6.33 1.01 -11.18
CA HIS A 188 -7.64 1.45 -10.75
C HIS A 188 -7.65 2.96 -10.59
N VAL A 189 -8.61 3.62 -11.24
CA VAL A 189 -8.75 5.08 -11.22
C VAL A 189 -9.97 5.48 -10.41
N PHE A 190 -9.79 6.48 -9.56
CA PHE A 190 -10.81 6.99 -8.66
C PHE A 190 -10.96 8.49 -8.82
N SER A 191 -12.16 8.99 -8.54
CA SER A 191 -12.37 10.42 -8.34
C SER A 191 -13.27 10.75 -7.15
N CYS A 192 -12.96 11.85 -6.48
CA CYS A 192 -13.65 12.33 -5.27
C CYS A 192 -13.43 13.83 -5.05
N GLY A 193 -13.86 14.35 -3.90
CA GLY A 193 -13.52 15.71 -3.48
C GLY A 193 -12.03 15.83 -3.14
N GLU A 194 -11.51 17.05 -3.18
CA GLU A 194 -10.07 17.30 -3.04
C GLU A 194 -9.53 16.90 -1.66
N SER A 195 -10.25 17.20 -0.58
CA SER A 195 -9.88 16.81 0.78
C SER A 195 -9.87 15.29 0.94
N GLU A 196 -10.90 14.61 0.44
CA GLU A 196 -11.02 13.15 0.50
C GLU A 196 -9.92 12.48 -0.32
N GLY A 197 -9.63 13.00 -1.50
CA GLY A 197 -8.62 12.46 -2.40
C GLY A 197 -7.21 12.59 -1.85
N LYS A 198 -6.86 13.76 -1.28
CA LYS A 198 -5.60 13.95 -0.56
C LYS A 198 -5.47 12.98 0.62
N ASN A 199 -6.53 12.80 1.41
CA ASN A 199 -6.55 11.84 2.50
C ASN A 199 -6.38 10.39 1.99
N TRP A 200 -7.06 9.99 0.91
CA TRP A 200 -6.89 8.66 0.31
C TRP A 200 -5.46 8.39 -0.13
N LEU A 201 -4.86 9.32 -0.88
CA LEU A 201 -3.47 9.20 -1.33
C LEU A 201 -2.52 9.07 -0.15
N GLU A 202 -2.62 9.94 0.86
CA GLU A 202 -1.76 9.85 2.04
C GLU A 202 -1.91 8.52 2.77
N LYS A 203 -3.16 8.06 3.01
CA LYS A 203 -3.41 6.80 3.73
C LYS A 203 -2.91 5.58 2.98
N ILE A 204 -3.10 5.53 1.67
CA ILE A 204 -2.62 4.42 0.84
C ILE A 204 -1.08 4.44 0.78
N LEU A 205 -0.47 5.61 0.57
CA LEU A 205 0.99 5.75 0.57
C LEU A 205 1.58 5.33 1.92
N LEU A 206 0.99 5.72 3.05
CA LEU A 206 1.44 5.31 4.37
C LEU A 206 1.24 3.81 4.61
N ALA A 207 0.10 3.24 4.20
CA ALA A 207 -0.15 1.80 4.33
C ALA A 207 0.84 0.97 3.49
N ARG A 208 1.14 1.39 2.26
CA ARG A 208 2.19 0.76 1.45
C ARG A 208 3.57 0.91 2.09
N SER A 209 3.89 2.07 2.67
CA SER A 209 5.14 2.29 3.41
C SER A 209 5.28 1.29 4.57
N TYR A 210 4.20 1.09 5.33
CA TYR A 210 4.16 0.14 6.44
C TYR A 210 4.45 -1.29 5.97
N VAL A 211 3.79 -1.75 4.90
CA VAL A 211 4.01 -3.09 4.33
C VAL A 211 5.48 -3.31 3.96
N LEU A 212 6.03 -2.40 3.15
CA LEU A 212 7.44 -2.48 2.71
C LEU A 212 8.43 -2.46 3.88
N TYR A 213 8.15 -1.64 4.90
CA TYR A 213 9.00 -1.54 6.08
C TYR A 213 8.97 -2.82 6.93
N GLN A 214 7.79 -3.42 7.11
CA GLN A 214 7.64 -4.69 7.82
C GLN A 214 8.35 -5.84 7.09
N GLU A 215 8.13 -5.98 5.78
CA GLU A 215 8.80 -7.00 4.95
C GLU A 215 10.32 -6.93 5.07
N ARG A 216 10.89 -5.72 4.96
CA ARG A 216 12.33 -5.51 5.10
C ARG A 216 12.87 -5.88 6.48
N ASN A 217 12.16 -5.54 7.54
CA ASN A 217 12.59 -5.84 8.91
C ASN A 217 12.49 -7.33 9.25
N VAL A 218 11.46 -8.02 8.75
CA VAL A 218 11.30 -9.48 8.92
C VAL A 218 12.42 -10.22 8.18
N VAL A 219 12.71 -9.85 6.94
CA VAL A 219 13.82 -10.45 6.16
C VAL A 219 15.17 -10.18 6.83
N SER A 220 15.41 -8.96 7.31
CA SER A 220 16.66 -8.61 7.99
C SER A 220 16.84 -9.40 9.29
N ALA A 221 15.78 -9.57 10.09
CA ALA A 221 15.82 -10.36 11.31
C ALA A 221 16.06 -11.86 11.01
N SER A 222 15.44 -12.39 9.97
CA SER A 222 15.60 -13.78 9.53
C SER A 222 17.03 -14.06 9.07
N ASN A 223 17.63 -13.14 8.31
CA ASN A 223 19.03 -13.24 7.87
C ASN A 223 20.02 -13.10 9.03
N ALA A 224 19.74 -12.25 10.02
CA ALA A 224 20.56 -12.13 11.22
C ALA A 224 20.51 -13.39 12.10
N ALA A 225 19.36 -14.08 12.15
CA ALA A 225 19.21 -15.35 12.86
C ALA A 225 19.87 -16.54 12.13
N ALA A 226 20.09 -16.44 10.82
CA ALA A 226 20.71 -17.47 9.99
C ALA A 226 22.24 -17.32 9.81
N ALA A 227 22.83 -16.22 10.29
CA ALA A 227 24.28 -16.04 10.27
C ALA A 227 24.94 -17.01 11.28
N PRO A 228 25.94 -17.82 10.88
CA PRO A 228 26.64 -18.68 11.82
C PRO A 228 27.39 -17.80 12.83
N SER A 229 26.93 -17.81 14.08
CA SER A 229 27.60 -17.15 15.19
C SER A 229 28.93 -17.84 15.47
N ASN A 230 30.01 -17.36 14.85
CA ASN A 230 31.37 -17.79 15.14
C ASN A 230 31.92 -17.02 16.34
N SER A 231 31.21 -17.11 17.46
CA SER A 231 31.60 -16.53 18.75
C SER A 231 31.49 -17.62 19.81
N GLY A 232 32.62 -17.87 20.47
CA GLY A 232 32.88 -19.02 21.31
C GLY A 232 31.87 -19.27 22.43
N ALA A 233 31.87 -20.53 22.87
CA ALA A 233 31.08 -21.08 23.94
C ALA A 233 30.96 -20.15 25.16
N GLY A 234 29.77 -19.58 25.34
CA GLY A 234 29.28 -19.04 26.60
C GLY A 234 27.95 -19.72 26.91
N ALA A 235 27.97 -20.71 27.81
CA ALA A 235 26.79 -21.43 28.23
C ALA A 235 25.75 -20.46 28.84
N LEU A 236 24.61 -20.31 28.17
CA LEU A 236 23.45 -19.61 28.71
C LEU A 236 22.83 -20.45 29.83
N GLN A 237 23.03 -20.01 31.08
CA GLN A 237 22.34 -20.58 32.25
C GLN A 237 20.84 -20.28 32.13
N ARG A 238 20.03 -21.34 32.03
CA ARG A 238 18.58 -21.27 32.21
C ARG A 238 18.29 -21.04 33.69
N SER A 239 17.78 -19.86 34.05
CA SER A 239 17.23 -19.62 35.39
C SER A 239 15.99 -20.51 35.59
N GLY A 240 16.04 -21.37 36.61
CA GLY A 240 14.99 -22.34 36.90
C GLY A 240 13.72 -21.67 37.40
N THR A 241 12.62 -21.83 36.68
CA THR A 241 11.27 -21.56 37.19
C THR A 241 10.94 -22.54 38.31
N ARG A 242 10.77 -22.01 39.53
CA ARG A 242 10.26 -22.75 40.71
C ARG A 242 8.90 -23.39 40.39
N ARG A 243 8.82 -24.71 40.51
CA ARG A 243 7.58 -25.49 40.44
C ARG A 243 6.65 -25.10 41.60
N ARG A 244 5.44 -24.63 41.26
CA ARG A 244 4.29 -24.59 42.17
C ARG A 244 3.60 -25.97 42.13
N PRO A 245 3.16 -26.55 43.25
CA PRO A 245 2.42 -27.80 43.25
C PRO A 245 1.07 -27.63 42.54
N ALA A 246 0.73 -28.59 41.69
CA ALA A 246 -0.51 -28.64 40.93
C ALA A 246 -1.70 -28.87 41.88
N GLN A 247 -2.73 -28.03 41.78
CA GLN A 247 -4.05 -28.34 42.33
C GLN A 247 -4.81 -29.26 41.36
N PRO A 248 -5.58 -30.24 41.87
CA PRO A 248 -6.31 -31.18 41.02
C PRO A 248 -7.48 -30.48 40.29
N LEU A 249 -7.60 -30.77 38.98
CA LEU A 249 -8.72 -30.35 38.13
C LEU A 249 -10.03 -30.99 38.61
N VAL A 250 -11.04 -30.16 38.87
CA VAL A 250 -12.42 -30.62 39.01
C VAL A 250 -12.95 -30.96 37.61
N ALA A 251 -13.39 -32.19 37.42
CA ALA A 251 -14.00 -32.65 36.17
C ALA A 251 -15.38 -32.00 35.99
N VAL A 252 -15.48 -31.07 35.04
CA VAL A 252 -16.76 -30.54 34.56
C VAL A 252 -17.25 -31.47 33.44
N GLY A 253 -18.34 -32.19 33.72
CA GLY A 253 -18.96 -33.13 32.77
C GLY A 253 -19.52 -32.42 31.53
N ALA A 254 -19.51 -33.13 30.40
CA ALA A 254 -19.99 -32.66 29.12
C ALA A 254 -21.49 -32.26 29.17
N PRO A 255 -21.90 -31.16 28.49
CA PRO A 255 -23.30 -30.78 28.41
C PRO A 255 -24.08 -31.81 27.60
N LYS A 256 -25.20 -32.26 28.17
CA LYS A 256 -26.16 -33.16 27.52
C LYS A 256 -26.86 -32.46 26.37
N ASN A 257 -26.95 -33.17 25.27
CA ASN A 257 -27.63 -32.81 24.04
C ASN A 257 -29.14 -33.07 24.22
N ASP A 258 -29.91 -32.05 24.64
CA ASP A 258 -31.37 -32.13 24.64
C ASP A 258 -31.91 -31.66 23.29
N MET A 259 -32.32 -32.65 22.50
CA MET A 259 -33.13 -32.45 21.30
C MET A 259 -34.52 -31.92 21.71
N MET A 260 -34.77 -30.63 21.52
CA MET A 260 -36.13 -30.09 21.48
C MET A 260 -36.66 -30.12 20.05
N ALA A 261 -37.78 -30.83 19.91
CA ALA A 261 -38.57 -30.97 18.69
C ALA A 261 -39.04 -29.61 18.13
N PRO A 262 -39.31 -29.52 16.81
CA PRO A 262 -39.71 -28.28 16.17
C PRO A 262 -41.11 -27.84 16.61
N LEU A 263 -41.20 -26.62 17.15
CA LEU A 263 -42.47 -25.92 17.32
C LEU A 263 -42.95 -25.46 15.93
N SER A 264 -44.07 -26.05 15.52
CA SER A 264 -44.92 -25.64 14.42
C SER A 264 -45.33 -24.17 14.55
N PHE A 265 -44.83 -23.32 13.65
CA PHE A 265 -45.36 -21.96 13.46
C PHE A 265 -46.42 -22.01 12.36
N GLU A 266 -47.67 -21.98 12.81
CA GLU A 266 -48.87 -21.93 11.98
C GLU A 266 -49.06 -20.49 11.46
N ALA A 267 -49.20 -20.34 10.15
CA ALA A 267 -49.51 -19.06 9.51
C ALA A 267 -50.99 -18.74 9.66
N PRO A 268 -51.40 -17.52 10.09
CA PRO A 268 -52.78 -17.12 9.95
C PRO A 268 -53.04 -16.74 8.48
N ALA A 269 -53.87 -17.57 7.83
CA ALA A 269 -54.53 -17.24 6.58
C ALA A 269 -55.75 -16.32 6.84
N GLY A 270 -55.92 -15.33 5.97
CA GLY A 270 -57.13 -14.52 5.83
C GLY A 270 -57.02 -13.14 6.50
N SER A 271 -57.52 -12.04 5.93
CA SER A 271 -58.36 -11.87 4.74
C SER A 271 -58.56 -10.37 4.49
N LEU A 272 -58.71 -10.00 3.22
CA LEU A 272 -59.48 -8.86 2.67
C LEU A 272 -59.18 -7.45 3.17
N LEU A 273 -58.62 -6.62 2.27
CA LEU A 273 -59.14 -5.27 2.00
C LEU A 273 -58.82 -4.87 0.55
N SER A 274 -59.76 -5.22 -0.33
CA SER A 274 -60.02 -4.49 -1.56
C SER A 274 -60.76 -3.19 -1.22
N ARG A 275 -60.32 -2.03 -1.73
CA ARG A 275 -61.18 -0.99 -2.33
C ARG A 275 -60.37 0.22 -2.82
N ARG A 276 -60.46 0.40 -4.14
CA ARG A 276 -60.38 1.64 -4.94
C ARG A 276 -59.03 2.35 -5.06
#